data_AF-A0AAW5N033-F1
#
_entry.id   AF-A0AAW5N033-F1
#
_cell.length_a   1.000
_cell.length_b   1.000
_cell.length_c   1.000
_cell.angle_alpha   90.00
_cell.angle_beta   90.00
_cell.angle_gamma   90.00
#
_symmetry.space_group_name_H-M   'P 1'
#
loop_
_entity.id
_entity.type
_entity.pdbx_description
1 polymer ?
#
loop_
_entity_poly.entity_id
_entity_poly.type
_entity_poly.pdbx_seq_one_letter_code
_entity_poly.pdbx_strand_id
1 'polypeptide(L)' 'IVERARALSEQAIGPHAERVDAEGAFPAESIAALSEAGFLGLMVPTELGGMGQGLRVACAVLEEIAQRCASSAMIYLM' A
#
# COMPACT_ATOMS: atom_id res chain seq x y z
N ILE A 1 0.09 5.18 -11.86
CA ILE A 1 -0.34 4.81 -10.49
C ILE A 1 0.19 3.44 -10.11
N VAL A 2 -0.17 2.36 -10.83
CA VAL A 2 0.28 0.99 -10.53
C VAL A 2 1.81 0.86 -10.50
N GLU A 3 2.52 1.39 -11.50
CA GLU A 3 4.00 1.37 -11.50
C GLU A 3 4.61 2.10 -10.29
N ARG A 4 3.94 3.16 -9.82
CA ARG A 4 4.36 3.92 -8.64
C ARG A 4 4.12 3.12 -7.36
N ALA A 5 3.06 2.32 -7.32
CA ALA A 5 2.80 1.38 -6.23
C ALA A 5 3.84 0.25 -6.23
N ARG A 6 4.17 -0.33 -7.39
CA ARG A 6 5.22 -1.34 -7.51
C ARG A 6 6.56 -0.87 -6.95
N ALA A 7 7.04 0.29 -7.41
CA ALA A 7 8.30 0.85 -6.97
C ALA A 7 8.31 1.12 -5.45
N LEU A 8 7.22 1.70 -4.92
CA LEU A 8 7.07 1.92 -3.49
C LEU A 8 7.06 0.59 -2.71
N SER A 9 6.33 -0.41 -3.19
CA SER A 9 6.24 -1.71 -2.55
C SER A 9 7.60 -2.41 -2.50
N GLU A 10 8.41 -2.31 -3.56
CA GLU A 10 9.77 -2.87 -3.59
C GLU A 10 10.72 -2.17 -2.61
N GLN A 11 10.63 -0.85 -2.51
CA GLN A 11 11.59 -0.06 -1.74
C GLN A 11 11.23 0.08 -0.26
N ALA A 12 9.94 0.13 0.07
CA ALA A 12 9.46 0.57 1.38
C ALA A 12 8.49 -0.42 2.05
N ILE A 13 8.08 -1.50 1.38
CA ILE A 13 7.17 -2.51 1.96
C ILE A 13 7.86 -3.86 2.09
N GLY A 14 8.43 -4.36 0.98
CA GLY A 14 9.12 -5.66 0.92
C GLY A 14 10.18 -5.86 2.00
N PRO A 15 11.08 -4.89 2.27
CA PRO A 15 12.14 -5.03 3.27
C PRO A 15 11.64 -5.31 4.70
N HIS A 16 10.39 -4.99 5.02
CA HIS A 16 9.82 -5.17 6.35
C HIS A 16 8.99 -6.46 6.48
N ALA A 17 8.72 -7.16 5.37
CA ALA A 17 7.76 -8.26 5.34
C ALA A 17 8.15 -9.44 6.24
N GLU A 18 9.41 -9.86 6.19
CA GLU A 18 9.90 -10.99 7.01
C GLU A 18 9.80 -10.70 8.51
N ARG A 19 10.18 -9.48 8.93
CA ARG A 19 10.08 -9.06 10.34
C ARG A 19 8.63 -9.03 10.79
N VAL A 20 7.74 -8.45 9.97
CA VAL A 20 6.30 -8.35 10.24
C VAL A 20 5.68 -9.74 10.45
N ASP A 21 6.03 -10.71 9.61
CA ASP A 21 5.53 -12.08 9.73
C ASP A 21 6.08 -12.78 10.97
N ALA A 22 7.40 -12.78 11.15
CA ALA A 22 8.07 -13.49 12.23
C ALA A 22 7.67 -12.98 13.63
N GLU A 23 7.44 -11.67 13.77
CA GLU A 23 7.10 -11.03 15.04
C GLU A 23 5.60 -10.85 15.25
N GLY A 24 4.76 -11.13 14.24
CA GLY A 24 3.35 -10.77 14.26
C GLY A 24 3.12 -9.26 14.44
N ALA A 25 4.07 -8.45 13.99
CA ALA A 25 4.09 -7.01 14.22
C ALA A 25 3.16 -6.27 13.26
N PHE A 26 2.63 -5.14 13.69
CA PHE A 26 1.96 -4.21 12.77
C PHE A 26 3.00 -3.62 11.79
N PRO A 27 2.73 -3.59 10.46
CA PRO A 27 3.66 -3.09 9.44
C PRO A 27 3.67 -1.55 9.38
N ALA A 28 4.07 -0.91 10.48
CA ALA A 28 4.00 0.55 10.66
C ALA A 28 4.75 1.31 9.56
N GLU A 29 5.95 0.85 9.21
CA GLU A 29 6.80 1.45 8.18
C GLU A 29 6.15 1.40 6.79
N SER A 30 5.54 0.26 6.44
CA SER A 30 4.80 0.10 5.18
C SER A 30 3.60 1.03 5.09
N ILE A 31 2.81 1.15 6.17
CA ILE A 31 1.62 2.02 6.20
C ILE A 31 2.02 3.49 6.17
N ALA A 32 3.09 3.87 6.87
CA ALA A 32 3.65 5.23 6.82
C ALA A 32 4.06 5.58 5.38
N ALA A 33 4.80 4.70 4.70
CA ALA A 33 5.21 4.91 3.30
C ALA A 33 4.02 5.05 2.35
N LEU A 34 2.97 4.23 2.50
CA LEU A 34 1.72 4.34 1.73
C LEU A 34 0.99 5.66 1.99
N SER A 35 0.97 6.13 3.24
CA SER A 35 0.39 7.41 3.64
C SER A 35 1.12 8.59 3.01
N GLU A 36 2.44 8.64 3.16
CA GLU A 36 3.30 9.70 2.61
C GLU A 36 3.20 9.78 1.08
N ALA A 37 3.07 8.62 0.41
CA ALA A 37 2.89 8.55 -1.04
C ALA A 37 1.44 8.79 -1.51
N GLY A 38 0.51 9.03 -0.57
CA GLY A 38 -0.89 9.37 -0.79
C GLY A 38 -1.81 8.19 -1.13
N PHE A 39 -1.31 6.95 -1.09
CA PHE A 39 -2.08 5.77 -1.49
C PHE A 39 -3.27 5.47 -0.56
N LEU A 40 -3.26 5.96 0.69
CA LEU A 40 -4.43 5.84 1.58
C LEU A 40 -5.65 6.64 1.06
N GLY A 41 -5.41 7.67 0.23
CA GLY A 41 -6.45 8.44 -0.45
C GLY A 41 -6.73 7.98 -1.88
N LEU A 42 -6.32 6.77 -2.28
CA LEU A 42 -6.33 6.35 -3.68
C LEU A 42 -7.70 6.49 -4.36
N MET A 43 -8.75 6.03 -3.69
CA MET A 43 -10.14 6.10 -4.21
C MET A 43 -10.92 7.30 -3.69
N VAL A 44 -10.31 8.13 -2.85
CA VAL A 44 -10.96 9.34 -2.34
C VAL A 44 -11.07 10.35 -3.50
N PRO A 45 -12.21 11.03 -3.67
CA PRO A 45 -12.38 12.06 -4.69
C PRO A 45 -11.32 13.17 -4.61
N THR A 46 -10.93 13.72 -5.76
CA THR A 46 -9.87 14.74 -5.85
C THR A 46 -10.23 16.03 -5.12
N GLU A 47 -11.51 16.40 -5.09
CA GLU A 47 -12.08 17.54 -4.38
C GLU A 47 -12.00 17.40 -2.85
N LEU A 48 -11.78 16.17 -2.36
CA LEU A 48 -11.52 15.86 -0.94
C LEU A 48 -10.03 15.60 -0.66
N GLY A 49 -9.15 15.84 -1.64
CA GLY A 49 -7.70 15.66 -1.50
C GLY A 49 -7.17 14.25 -1.81
N GLY A 50 -8.00 13.38 -2.40
CA GLY A 50 -7.58 12.04 -2.83
C GLY A 50 -7.07 11.97 -4.28
N MET A 51 -6.86 10.75 -4.78
CA MET A 51 -6.37 10.50 -6.15
C MET A 51 -7.49 10.21 -7.16
N GLY A 52 -8.75 10.10 -6.73
CA GLY A 52 -9.92 9.91 -7.58
C GLY A 52 -9.89 8.63 -8.43
N GLN A 53 -9.14 7.60 -8.01
CA GLN A 53 -9.02 6.36 -8.77
C GLN A 53 -10.21 5.42 -8.51
N GLY A 54 -10.54 4.58 -9.48
CA GLY A 54 -11.58 3.57 -9.35
C GLY A 54 -11.07 2.20 -8.89
N LEU A 55 -12.01 1.30 -8.61
CA LEU A 55 -11.74 -0.06 -8.10
C LEU A 55 -10.72 -0.86 -8.92
N ARG A 56 -10.75 -0.75 -10.26
CA ARG A 56 -9.78 -1.46 -11.12
C ARG A 56 -8.34 -1.08 -10.79
N VAL A 57 -8.08 0.21 -10.56
CA VAL A 57 -6.74 0.69 -10.20
C VAL A 57 -6.41 0.32 -8.76
N ALA A 58 -7.40 0.39 -7.85
CA ALA A 58 -7.22 -0.04 -6.46
C ALA A 58 -6.84 -1.51 -6.35
N CYS A 59 -7.49 -2.42 -7.10
CA CYS A 59 -7.12 -3.83 -7.15
C CYS A 59 -5.68 -4.02 -7.65
N ALA A 60 -5.30 -3.34 -8.73
CA ALA A 60 -3.94 -3.43 -9.27
C ALA A 60 -2.89 -2.88 -8.28
N VAL A 61 -3.18 -1.80 -7.55
CA VAL A 61 -2.29 -1.30 -6.49
C VAL A 61 -2.19 -2.30 -5.33
N LEU A 62 -3.32 -2.87 -4.92
CA LEU A 62 -3.37 -3.89 -3.86
C LEU A 62 -2.54 -5.13 -4.24
N GLU A 63 -2.61 -5.57 -5.50
CA GLU A 63 -1.79 -6.66 -6.03
C GLU A 63 -0.28 -6.38 -5.91
N GLU A 64 0.17 -5.17 -6.24
CA GLU A 64 1.58 -4.79 -6.11
C GLU A 64 2.04 -4.74 -4.64
N ILE A 65 1.17 -4.33 -3.71
CA ILE A 65 1.47 -4.37 -2.26
C ILE A 65 1.52 -5.81 -1.76
N ALA A 66 0.52 -6.63 -2.15
CA ALA A 66 0.39 -8.02 -1.71
C ALA A 66 1.56 -8.90 -2.17
N GLN A 67 2.13 -8.63 -3.35
CA GLN A 67 3.33 -9.31 -3.83
C GLN A 67 4.59 -9.03 -2.98
N ARG A 68 4.56 -8.06 -2.06
CA ARG A 68 5.69 -7.71 -1.19
C ARG A 68 5.39 -7.97 0.29
N CYS A 69 4.18 -7.70 0.76
CA CYS A 69 3.74 -8.03 2.11
C CYS A 69 2.22 -8.21 2.19
N ALA A 70 1.77 -9.44 2.44
CA ALA A 70 0.34 -9.75 2.56
C ALA A 70 -0.33 -9.04 3.75
N SER A 71 0.33 -8.94 4.91
CA SER A 71 -0.19 -8.22 6.07
C SER A 71 -0.40 -6.73 5.79
N SER A 72 0.54 -6.10 5.07
CA SER A 72 0.39 -4.70 4.66
C SER A 72 -0.76 -4.52 3.67
N ALA A 73 -0.94 -5.44 2.73
CA ALA A 73 -2.05 -5.40 1.78
C ALA A 73 -3.41 -5.55 2.48
N MET A 74 -3.51 -6.48 3.44
CA MET A 74 -4.73 -6.66 4.23
C MET A 74 -5.10 -5.41 5.02
N ILE A 75 -4.11 -4.77 5.66
CA ILE A 75 -4.34 -3.53 6.40
C ILE A 75 -4.66 -2.35 5.47
N TYR A 76 -4.04 -2.28 4.29
CA TYR A 76 -4.33 -1.24 3.31
C TYR A 76 -5.75 -1.31 2.74
N LEU A 77 -6.30 -2.52 2.63
CA LEU A 77 -7.65 -2.74 2.08
C LEU A 77 -8.78 -2.38 3.07
N MET A 78 -8.53 -2.51 4.38
CA MET A 78 -9.54 -2.35 5.43
C MET A 78 -9.57 -0.96 6.04
#